data_AF-A0ABD2G2A5-F1
#
_entry.id   AF-A0ABD2G2A5-F1
#
_cell.length_a   1.000
_cell.length_b   1.000
_cell.length_c   1.000
_cell.angle_alpha   90.00
_cell.angle_beta   90.00
_cell.angle_gamma   90.00
#
_symmetry.space_group_name_H-M   'P 1'
#
loop_
_entity.id
_entity.type
_entity.pdbx_description
1 polymer ?
#
loop_
_entity_poly.entity_id
_entity_poly.type
_entity_poly.pdbx_seq_one_letter_code
_entity_poly.pdbx_strand_id
1 'polypeptide(L)'
;MYTGDVDMERLSTQLSLFPAVLQAHNSSAAERAITQVTKVATIADMLAAQGRGTQSLFSEVDKLLRLYLTVPMSNATAERSFSSLRRLKTFLRSTMSERRLNHLLFLHIHKDLTDGLDLRKVLRSFCFASERREVYFGKI
;
A
#
# COMPACT_ATOMS: atom_id res chain seq x y z
N MET A 1 -11.94 -13.22 -0.03
CA MET A 1 -10.73 -13.88 0.50
C MET A 1 -10.70 -15.27 -0.11
N TYR A 2 -9.69 -15.59 -0.89
CA TYR A 2 -9.59 -16.90 -1.52
C TYR A 2 -9.13 -17.92 -0.48
N THR A 3 -9.68 -19.13 -0.53
CA THR A 3 -9.42 -20.21 0.43
C THR A 3 -7.98 -20.75 0.40
N GLY A 4 -7.12 -20.24 -0.49
CA GLY A 4 -5.72 -20.63 -0.64
C GLY A 4 -4.68 -19.59 -0.24
N ASP A 5 -5.09 -18.37 0.17
CA ASP A 5 -4.12 -17.30 0.48
C ASP A 5 -3.47 -17.49 1.86
N VAL A 6 -4.15 -18.18 2.78
CA VAL A 6 -3.70 -18.44 4.16
C VAL A 6 -3.99 -19.90 4.51
N ASP A 7 -2.95 -20.61 4.91
CA ASP A 7 -3.09 -21.98 5.43
C ASP A 7 -3.57 -21.93 6.88
N MET A 8 -4.84 -22.27 7.09
CA MET A 8 -5.51 -22.16 8.38
C MET A 8 -4.99 -23.18 9.42
N GLU A 9 -4.55 -24.36 8.99
CA GLU A 9 -3.99 -25.37 9.90
C GLU A 9 -2.61 -24.92 10.37
N ARG A 10 -1.78 -24.43 9.44
CA ARG A 10 -0.48 -23.87 9.77
C ARG A 10 -0.59 -22.59 10.60
N LEU A 11 -1.60 -21.75 10.34
CA LEU A 11 -1.85 -20.56 11.16
C LEU A 11 -2.25 -20.93 12.59
N SER A 12 -3.14 -21.92 12.76
CA SER A 12 -3.58 -22.38 14.08
C SER A 12 -2.41 -22.92 14.92
N THR A 13 -1.54 -23.73 14.30
CA THR A 13 -0.33 -24.23 14.94
C THR A 13 0.68 -23.13 15.26
N GLN A 14 0.84 -22.13 14.38
CA GLN A 14 1.69 -20.98 14.67
C GLN A 14 1.14 -20.17 15.87
N LEU A 15 -0.17 -19.91 15.91
CA LEU A 15 -0.79 -19.17 16.99
C LEU A 15 -0.73 -19.91 18.34
N SER A 16 -0.79 -21.24 18.34
CA SER A 16 -0.63 -22.02 19.58
C SER A 16 0.80 -22.02 20.12
N LEU A 17 1.80 -21.81 19.26
CA LEU A 17 3.21 -21.66 19.66
C LEU A 17 3.55 -20.24 20.14
N PHE A 18 2.68 -19.26 19.88
CA PHE A 18 2.92 -17.86 20.19
C PHE A 18 3.16 -17.57 21.70
N PRO A 19 2.43 -18.16 22.67
CA PRO A 19 2.69 -17.94 24.09
C PRO A 19 4.10 -18.38 24.54
N ALA A 20 4.61 -19.49 23.98
CA ALA A 20 5.95 -19.97 24.29
C ALA A 20 7.03 -19.01 23.75
N VAL A 21 6.79 -18.41 22.58
CA VAL A 21 7.70 -17.43 21.98
C VAL A 21 7.67 -16.10 22.73
N LEU A 22 6.50 -15.67 23.21
CA LEU A 22 6.39 -14.51 24.09
C LEU A 22 7.14 -14.73 25.41
N GLN A 23 7.04 -15.91 26.01
CA GLN A 23 7.79 -16.24 27.22
C GLN A 23 9.30 -16.25 26.98
N ALA A 24 9.76 -16.83 25.86
CA ALA A 24 11.17 -16.83 25.47
C ALA A 24 11.70 -15.40 25.22
N HIS A 25 10.89 -14.54 24.59
CA HIS A 25 11.24 -13.13 24.38
C HIS A 25 11.29 -12.35 25.70
N ASN A 26 10.30 -12.52 26.58
CA ASN A 26 10.30 -11.88 27.91
C ASN A 26 11.45 -12.33 28.80
N SER A 27 11.98 -13.54 28.58
CA SER A 27 13.12 -14.07 29.32
C SER A 27 14.46 -13.51 28.82
N SER A 28 14.53 -13.04 27.57
CA SER A 28 15.75 -12.48 26.96
C SER A 28 15.75 -10.95 26.89
N ALA A 29 14.58 -10.31 26.88
CA ALA A 29 14.41 -8.86 26.85
C ALA A 29 14.41 -8.28 28.28
N ALA A 30 15.58 -7.85 28.75
CA ALA A 30 15.78 -7.29 30.09
C ALA A 30 15.01 -5.97 30.38
N GLU A 31 14.37 -5.33 29.40
CA GLU A 31 13.80 -3.98 29.58
C GLU A 31 12.30 -3.82 29.24
N ARG A 32 11.63 -4.77 28.56
CA ARG A 32 10.18 -4.67 28.26
C ARG A 32 9.49 -6.03 28.27
N ALA A 33 9.18 -6.53 29.46
CA ALA A 33 8.28 -7.66 29.61
C ALA A 33 6.89 -7.31 29.06
N ILE A 34 6.48 -7.96 27.96
CA ILE A 34 5.11 -7.84 27.48
C ILE A 34 4.24 -8.75 28.33
N THR A 35 3.51 -8.13 29.26
CA THR A 35 2.50 -8.79 30.09
C THR A 35 1.11 -8.72 29.47
N GLN A 36 0.84 -7.73 28.61
CA GLN A 36 -0.39 -7.61 27.83
C GLN A 36 -0.12 -7.11 26.42
N VAL A 37 -0.62 -7.86 25.43
CA VAL A 37 -0.58 -7.48 24.02
C VAL A 37 -1.77 -6.55 23.74
N THR A 38 -1.57 -5.24 23.93
CA THR A 38 -2.65 -4.25 23.74
C THR A 38 -2.77 -3.77 22.29
N LYS A 39 -1.73 -3.95 21.46
CA LYS A 39 -1.71 -3.50 20.06
C LYS A 39 -1.12 -4.56 19.14
N VAL A 40 -1.72 -4.71 17.96
CA VAL A 40 -1.23 -5.58 16.89
C VAL A 40 0.16 -5.15 16.39
N ALA A 41 0.46 -3.84 16.41
CA ALA A 41 1.78 -3.31 16.09
C ALA A 41 2.88 -3.86 17.02
N THR A 42 2.56 -4.03 18.31
CA THR A 42 3.51 -4.59 19.28
C THR A 42 3.85 -6.04 18.97
N ILE A 43 2.89 -6.82 18.45
CA ILE A 43 3.13 -8.19 17.98
C ILE A 43 4.08 -8.19 16.77
N ALA A 44 3.85 -7.27 15.82
CA ALA A 44 4.69 -7.15 14.64
C ALA A 44 6.14 -6.78 15.01
N ASP A 45 6.31 -5.83 15.93
CA ASP A 45 7.64 -5.41 16.40
C ASP A 45 8.35 -6.54 17.16
N MET A 46 7.63 -7.32 17.97
CA MET A 46 8.17 -8.52 18.64
C MET A 46 8.67 -9.56 17.64
N LEU A 47 7.86 -9.88 16.63
CA LEU A 47 8.22 -10.85 15.60
C LEU A 47 9.38 -10.35 14.72
N ALA A 48 9.49 -9.03 14.52
CA ALA A 48 10.59 -8.41 13.80
C ALA A 48 11.90 -8.37 14.62
N ALA A 49 11.81 -8.17 15.94
CA ALA A 49 12.95 -8.18 16.85
C ALA A 49 13.55 -9.58 17.06
N GLN A 50 12.74 -10.62 16.84
CA GLN A 50 13.16 -12.00 16.92
C GLN A 50 13.95 -12.41 15.66
N GLY A 51 15.02 -13.21 15.82
CA GLY A 51 15.95 -13.55 14.73
C GLY A 51 15.31 -14.21 13.51
N ARG A 52 16.02 -14.23 12.37
CA ARG A 52 15.52 -14.75 11.07
C ARG A 52 14.90 -16.15 11.13
N GLY A 53 15.33 -17.00 12.08
CA GLY A 53 14.78 -18.34 12.28
C GLY A 53 13.34 -18.38 12.78
N THR A 54 12.86 -17.38 13.52
CA THR A 54 11.46 -17.33 13.97
C THR A 54 10.55 -16.69 12.94
N GLN A 55 11.07 -15.85 12.04
CA GLN A 55 10.28 -15.28 10.95
C GLN A 55 9.77 -16.36 9.98
N SER A 56 10.55 -17.43 9.75
CA SER A 56 10.10 -18.57 8.94
C SER A 56 9.09 -19.46 9.67
N LEU A 57 9.20 -19.55 11.01
CA LEU A 57 8.25 -20.30 11.84
C LEU A 57 6.87 -19.65 11.88
N PHE A 58 6.78 -18.31 11.80
CA PHE A 58 5.53 -17.54 11.87
C PHE A 58 5.12 -16.94 10.51
N SER A 59 5.43 -17.63 9.41
CA SER A 59 5.18 -17.13 8.06
C SER A 59 3.72 -16.76 7.78
N GLU A 60 2.74 -17.50 8.31
CA GLU A 60 1.32 -17.24 8.07
C GLU A 60 0.81 -16.09 8.96
N VAL A 61 1.33 -15.99 10.19
CA VAL A 61 1.05 -14.86 11.08
C VAL A 61 1.60 -13.55 10.49
N ASP A 62 2.80 -13.55 9.91
CA ASP A 62 3.37 -12.38 9.22
C ASP A 62 2.51 -11.96 8.02
N LYS A 63 2.10 -12.91 7.18
CA LYS A 63 1.17 -12.62 6.06
C LYS A 63 -0.14 -12.01 6.55
N LEU A 64 -0.74 -12.57 7.60
CA LEU A 64 -1.99 -12.08 8.18
C LEU A 64 -1.82 -10.68 8.77
N LEU A 65 -0.72 -10.41 9.48
CA LEU A 65 -0.39 -9.09 10.02
C LEU A 65 -0.21 -8.06 8.91
N ARG A 66 0.51 -8.40 7.84
CA ARG A 66 0.65 -7.52 6.67
C ARG A 66 -0.71 -7.24 6.04
N LEU A 67 -1.54 -8.26 5.86
CA LEU A 67 -2.88 -8.08 5.31
C LEU A 67 -3.72 -7.17 6.21
N TYR A 68 -3.74 -7.42 7.52
CA TYR A 68 -4.46 -6.59 8.48
C TYR A 68 -4.00 -5.14 8.49
N LEU A 69 -2.68 -4.89 8.40
CA LEU A 69 -2.11 -3.53 8.39
C LEU A 69 -2.29 -2.80 7.06
N THR A 70 -2.46 -3.53 5.95
CA THR A 70 -2.65 -2.96 4.61
C THR A 70 -4.11 -2.80 4.22
N VAL A 71 -5.00 -3.58 4.84
CA VAL A 71 -6.44 -3.40 4.67
C VAL A 71 -6.81 -2.01 5.19
N PRO A 72 -7.38 -1.14 4.35
CA PRO A 72 -7.82 0.15 4.79
C PRO A 72 -8.95 -0.05 5.81
N MET A 73 -8.68 0.25 7.08
CA MET A 73 -9.69 0.19 8.15
C MET A 73 -10.81 1.23 7.93
N SER A 74 -10.55 2.24 7.09
CA SER A 74 -11.52 3.30 6.78
C SER A 74 -11.74 3.46 5.28
N ASN A 75 -12.95 3.89 4.93
CA ASN A 75 -13.34 4.23 3.56
C ASN A 75 -12.81 5.60 3.12
N ALA A 76 -12.08 6.33 3.97
CA ALA A 76 -11.65 7.70 3.73
C ALA A 76 -10.85 7.87 2.42
N THR A 77 -10.02 6.89 2.05
CA THR A 77 -9.26 6.92 0.79
C THR A 77 -10.18 6.77 -0.43
N ALA A 78 -11.18 5.89 -0.37
CA ALA A 78 -12.16 5.73 -1.43
C ALA A 78 -13.05 6.98 -1.54
N GLU A 79 -13.53 7.52 -0.42
CA GLU A 79 -14.32 8.76 -0.37
C GLU A 79 -13.56 9.96 -0.94
N ARG A 80 -12.26 10.09 -0.63
CA ARG A 80 -11.39 11.11 -1.23
C ARG A 80 -11.32 10.96 -2.76
N SER A 81 -11.15 9.74 -3.27
CA SER A 81 -11.12 9.45 -4.70
C SER A 81 -12.46 9.76 -5.39
N PHE A 82 -13.58 9.39 -4.78
CA PHE A 82 -14.92 9.71 -5.32
C PHE A 82 -15.25 11.20 -5.27
N SER A 83 -14.86 11.90 -4.20
CA SER A 83 -14.98 13.36 -4.10
C SER A 83 -14.18 14.07 -5.20
N SER A 84 -12.95 13.60 -5.43
CA SER A 84 -12.09 14.08 -6.52
C SER A 84 -12.71 13.81 -7.89
N LEU A 85 -13.22 12.59 -8.11
CA LEU A 85 -13.90 12.20 -9.34
C LEU A 85 -15.11 13.09 -9.62
N ARG A 86 -15.91 13.41 -8.60
CA ARG A 86 -17.07 14.30 -8.73
C ARG A 86 -16.70 15.72 -9.11
N ARG A 87 -15.52 16.21 -8.71
CA ARG A 87 -14.99 17.51 -9.14
C ARG A 87 -14.49 17.49 -10.59
N LEU A 88 -13.93 16.37 -11.05
CA LEU A 88 -13.41 16.23 -12.41
C LEU A 88 -14.49 15.96 -13.45
N LYS A 89 -15.47 15.10 -13.12
CA LYS A 89 -16.57 14.70 -14.02
C LYS A 89 -17.71 15.73 -13.97
N THR A 90 -17.52 16.83 -14.69
CA THR A 90 -18.53 17.89 -14.85
C THR A 90 -19.40 17.67 -16.09
N PHE A 91 -20.54 18.36 -16.16
CA PHE A 91 -21.47 18.28 -17.30
C PHE A 91 -20.78 18.54 -18.65
N LEU A 92 -19.92 19.56 -18.71
CA LEU A 92 -19.13 19.90 -19.91
C LEU A 92 -18.06 18.85 -20.28
N ARG A 93 -17.72 17.94 -19.36
CA ARG A 93 -16.77 16.84 -19.57
C ARG A 93 -17.45 15.47 -19.60
N SER A 94 -18.76 15.43 -19.78
CA SER A 94 -19.56 14.20 -19.76
C SER A 94 -19.24 13.22 -20.90
N THR A 95 -18.70 13.70 -22.02
CA THR A 95 -18.35 12.90 -23.21
C THR A 95 -16.93 12.34 -23.20
N MET A 96 -16.20 12.52 -22.10
CA MET A 96 -14.81 12.09 -21.98
C MET A 96 -14.71 10.57 -21.81
N SER A 97 -13.72 9.93 -22.45
CA SER A 97 -13.50 8.49 -22.27
C SER A 97 -13.03 8.16 -20.86
N GLU A 98 -13.44 6.99 -20.36
CA GLU A 98 -13.06 6.50 -19.03
C GLU A 98 -11.53 6.42 -18.85
N ARG A 99 -10.79 6.04 -19.91
CA ARG A 99 -9.32 6.05 -19.88
C ARG A 99 -8.74 7.43 -19.59
N ARG A 100 -9.24 8.45 -20.29
CA ARG A 100 -8.76 9.83 -20.11
C ARG A 100 -9.19 10.34 -18.72
N LEU A 101 -10.39 10.00 -18.26
CA LEU A 101 -10.90 10.37 -16.93
C LEU A 101 -10.02 9.79 -15.81
N ASN A 102 -9.68 8.51 -15.91
CA ASN A 102 -8.80 7.85 -14.94
C ASN A 102 -7.43 8.50 -14.89
N HIS A 103 -6.81 8.81 -16.05
CA HIS A 103 -5.53 9.50 -16.06
C HIS A 103 -5.59 10.89 -15.38
N LEU A 104 -6.65 11.68 -15.64
CA LEU A 104 -6.82 12.96 -14.95
C LEU A 104 -7.06 12.81 -13.45
N LEU A 105 -7.81 11.78 -13.04
CA LEU A 105 -8.05 11.49 -11.63
C LEU A 105 -6.74 11.15 -10.90
N PHE A 106 -5.88 10.33 -11.52
CA PHE A 106 -4.56 10.02 -10.97
C PHE A 106 -3.71 11.27 -10.76
N LEU A 107 -3.64 12.16 -11.77
CA LEU A 107 -2.91 13.42 -11.66
C LEU A 107 -3.50 14.33 -10.58
N HIS A 108 -4.83 14.35 -10.42
CA HIS A 108 -5.49 15.18 -9.42
C HIS A 108 -5.30 14.68 -7.98
N ILE A 109 -5.36 13.36 -7.77
CA ILE A 109 -5.14 12.74 -6.45
C ILE A 109 -3.69 12.89 -6.02
N HIS A 110 -2.76 12.65 -6.95
CA HIS A 110 -1.32 12.76 -6.72
C HIS A 110 -0.77 14.12 -7.15
N LYS A 111 -1.47 15.19 -6.76
CA LYS A 111 -1.11 16.55 -7.16
C LYS A 111 0.31 16.92 -6.73
N ASP A 112 0.72 16.57 -5.52
CA ASP A 112 2.07 16.90 -5.01
C ASP A 112 3.19 16.30 -5.88
N LEU A 113 2.99 15.07 -6.36
CA LEU A 113 3.92 14.42 -7.29
C LEU A 113 3.82 15.04 -8.69
N THR A 114 2.63 15.44 -9.11
CA THR A 114 2.38 16.06 -10.41
C THR A 114 2.99 17.45 -10.50
N ASP A 115 2.93 18.24 -9.42
CA ASP A 115 3.52 19.57 -9.33
C ASP A 115 5.07 19.51 -9.35
N GLY A 116 5.65 18.38 -8.92
CA GLY A 116 7.09 18.09 -9.04
C GLY A 116 7.54 17.60 -10.42
N LEU A 117 6.63 17.39 -11.38
CA LEU A 117 7.00 16.94 -12.73
C LEU A 117 7.64 18.06 -13.55
N ASP A 118 8.77 17.74 -14.19
CA ASP A 118 9.38 18.62 -15.17
C ASP A 118 8.56 18.59 -16.47
N LEU A 119 7.70 19.60 -16.63
CA LEU A 119 6.86 19.78 -17.81
C LEU A 119 7.68 19.85 -19.11
N ARG A 120 8.93 20.33 -19.08
CA ARG A 120 9.77 20.37 -20.29
C ARG A 120 10.17 18.97 -20.73
N LYS A 121 10.46 18.07 -19.79
CA LYS A 121 10.75 16.66 -20.11
C LYS A 121 9.51 15.96 -20.67
N VAL A 122 8.34 16.18 -20.08
CA VAL A 122 7.08 15.61 -20.55
C VAL A 122 6.73 16.13 -21.95
N LEU A 123 6.93 17.42 -22.20
CA LEU A 123 6.68 18.01 -23.50
C LEU A 123 7.62 17.45 -24.56
N ARG A 124 8.92 17.37 -24.25
CA ARG A 124 9.90 16.74 -25.15
C ARG A 124 9.51 15.29 -25.48
N SER A 125 9.19 14.47 -24.48
CA SER A 125 8.78 13.08 -24.74
C SER A 125 7.50 13.00 -25.58
N PHE A 126 6.55 13.92 -25.39
CA PHE A 126 5.35 14.00 -26.22
C PHE A 126 5.64 14.40 -27.67
N CYS A 127 6.54 15.37 -27.88
CA CYS A 127 6.95 15.85 -29.21
C CYS A 127 7.71 14.77 -29.98
N PHE A 128 8.71 14.14 -29.37
CA PHE A 128 9.52 13.10 -30.00
C PHE A 128 8.79 11.76 -30.18
N ALA A 129 7.61 11.57 -29.56
CA ALA A 129 6.81 10.37 -29.75
C ALA A 129 6.18 10.26 -31.16
N SER A 130 6.21 11.32 -31.98
CA SER A 130 5.73 11.28 -33.35
C SER A 130 6.42 12.34 -34.20
N GLU A 131 6.92 11.93 -35.37
CA GLU A 131 7.58 12.83 -36.33
C GLU A 131 6.72 14.04 -36.70
N ARG A 132 5.39 13.86 -36.84
CA ARG A 132 4.48 14.99 -37.08
C ARG A 132 4.46 15.98 -35.92
N ARG A 133 4.54 15.50 -34.68
CA ARG A 133 4.53 16.37 -33.49
C ARG A 133 5.86 17.08 -33.34
N GLU A 134 6.95 16.41 -33.67
CA GLU A 134 8.28 17.03 -33.69
C GLU A 134 8.35 18.18 -34.70
N VAL A 135 7.81 17.99 -35.91
CA VAL A 135 7.76 19.05 -36.93
C VAL A 135 6.86 20.21 -36.49
N TYR A 136 5.69 19.95 -35.90
CA TYR A 136 4.74 21.00 -35.51
C TYR A 136 5.13 21.77 -34.25
N PHE A 137 5.67 21.08 -33.24
CA PHE A 137 5.99 21.67 -31.93
C PHE A 137 7.49 21.93 -31.74
N GLY A 138 8.28 21.89 -32.81
CA GLY A 138 9.75 21.79 -32.80
C GLY A 138 10.53 22.74 -31.86
N LYS A 139 11.64 22.17 -31.36
CA LYS A 139 12.70 22.69 -30.46
C LYS A 139 12.21 23.42 -29.19
N ILE A 140 11.66 22.65 -28.23
CA ILE A 140 11.37 23.09 -26.86
C ILE A 140 12.25 22.35 -25.83
#